data_AF-A0A1S1MSF8-F1
#
_entry.id   AF-A0A1S1MSF8-F1
#
_cell.length_a   1.000
_cell.length_b   1.000
_cell.length_c   1.000
_cell.angle_alpha   90.00
_cell.angle_beta   90.00
_cell.angle_gamma   90.00
#
_symmetry.space_group_name_H-M   'P 1'
#
loop_
_entity.id
_entity.type
_entity.pdbx_description
1 polymer ?
#
loop_
_entity_poly.entity_id
_entity_poly.type
_entity_poly.pdbx_seq_one_letter_code
_entity_poly.pdbx_strand_id
1 'polypeptide(L)'
;MPSSAIEFIKFDSLSEEELNNYEQAVAFIKGVENPFRLKPSRVVELVSKKLPNFNMPLHTKCWKYYEARPREIDINYKGDYASYMEGFDGYLYSMSWVKFLIEELRDVTKLEEVKMQAI
;
A
#
# COMPACT_ATOMS: atom_id res chain seq x y z
N MET A 1 5.67 33.07 20.44
CA MET A 1 4.67 32.43 19.56
C MET A 1 5.16 31.03 19.21
N PRO A 2 4.58 29.93 19.74
CA PRO A 2 4.77 28.62 19.15
C PRO A 2 3.58 28.29 18.23
N SER A 3 3.89 28.12 16.95
CA SER A 3 2.95 27.70 15.91
C SER A 3 3.17 26.23 15.61
N SER A 4 2.06 25.47 15.60
CA SER A 4 1.77 24.27 14.77
C SER A 4 1.05 23.21 15.61
N ALA A 5 -0.26 23.37 15.75
CA ALA A 5 -1.15 22.25 16.01
C ALA A 5 -1.31 21.48 14.68
N ILE A 6 -0.80 20.25 14.62
CA ILE A 6 -1.17 19.32 13.56
C ILE A 6 -2.47 18.66 14.01
N GLU A 7 -3.60 19.20 13.55
CA GLU A 7 -4.90 18.57 13.70
C GLU A 7 -5.00 17.43 12.67
N PHE A 8 -4.86 16.19 13.16
CA PHE A 8 -5.16 15.01 12.35
C PHE A 8 -6.68 14.93 12.15
N ILE A 9 -7.11 15.27 10.93
CA ILE A 9 -8.48 15.15 10.45
C ILE A 9 -8.94 13.70 10.60
N LYS A 10 -10.14 13.51 11.18
CA LYS A 10 -10.83 12.24 11.39
C LYS A 10 -10.78 11.39 10.11
N PHE A 11 -10.08 10.28 10.19
CA PHE A 11 -10.06 9.29 9.13
C PHE A 11 -11.30 8.41 9.28
N ASP A 12 -12.25 8.55 8.35
CA ASP A 12 -13.47 7.75 8.31
C ASP A 12 -13.12 6.26 8.43
N SER A 13 -13.65 5.68 9.49
CA SER A 13 -13.53 4.28 9.82
C SER A 13 -14.39 3.46 8.85
N LEU A 14 -13.95 3.31 7.61
CA LEU A 14 -14.55 2.31 6.74
C LEU A 14 -14.24 0.93 7.35
N SER A 15 -15.32 0.25 7.70
CA SER A 15 -15.31 -1.10 8.24
C SER A 15 -14.69 -2.08 7.23
N GLU A 16 -14.13 -3.19 7.73
CA GLU A 16 -13.59 -4.25 6.86
C GLU A 16 -14.66 -4.78 5.87
N GLU A 17 -15.94 -4.66 6.23
CA GLU A 17 -17.11 -4.98 5.41
C GLU A 17 -17.33 -4.01 4.25
N GLU A 18 -17.25 -2.69 4.49
CA GLU A 18 -17.37 -1.68 3.42
C GLU A 18 -16.23 -1.77 2.41
N LEU A 19 -15.04 -2.15 2.87
CA LEU A 19 -13.91 -2.41 1.98
C LEU A 19 -14.19 -3.62 1.08
N ASN A 20 -14.64 -4.72 1.66
CA ASN A 20 -14.96 -5.93 0.91
C ASN A 20 -16.12 -5.69 -0.09
N ASN A 21 -17.11 -4.88 0.29
CA ASN A 21 -18.24 -4.53 -0.56
C ASN A 21 -17.85 -3.61 -1.73
N TYR A 22 -16.97 -2.63 -1.50
CA TYR A 22 -16.41 -1.80 -2.59
C TYR A 22 -15.59 -2.66 -3.57
N GLU A 23 -14.80 -3.58 -3.03
CA GLU A 23 -13.99 -4.52 -3.79
C GLU A 23 -14.83 -5.50 -4.64
N GLN A 24 -15.98 -5.94 -4.14
CA GLN A 24 -16.94 -6.76 -4.90
C GLN A 24 -17.73 -5.98 -5.94
N ALA A 25 -18.15 -4.75 -5.64
CA ALA A 25 -18.94 -3.92 -6.56
C ALA A 25 -18.17 -3.57 -7.85
N VAL A 26 -16.85 -3.38 -7.75
CA VAL A 26 -15.98 -3.14 -8.92
C VAL A 26 -15.68 -4.43 -9.69
N ALA A 27 -15.59 -5.57 -9.01
CA ALA A 27 -15.27 -6.88 -9.62
C ALA A 27 -16.36 -7.41 -10.55
N PHE A 28 -17.63 -7.05 -10.32
CA PHE A 28 -18.76 -7.63 -11.05
C PHE A 28 -18.87 -7.18 -12.53
N ILE A 29 -18.21 -6.09 -12.92
CA ILE A 29 -18.44 -5.43 -14.23
C ILE A 29 -17.60 -6.02 -15.38
N LYS A 30 -16.51 -6.75 -15.11
CA LYS A 30 -15.68 -7.37 -16.14
C LYS A 30 -15.12 -8.69 -15.62
N GLY A 31 -15.52 -9.82 -16.23
CA GLY A 31 -15.21 -11.20 -15.80
C GLY A 31 -13.73 -11.64 -15.81
N VAL A 32 -12.79 -10.73 -15.51
CA VAL A 32 -11.38 -11.03 -15.23
C VAL A 32 -10.98 -10.18 -14.02
N GLU A 33 -10.89 -10.80 -12.85
CA GLU A 33 -10.43 -10.13 -11.63
C GLU A 33 -8.98 -9.68 -11.79
N ASN A 34 -8.72 -8.37 -11.74
CA ASN A 34 -7.37 -7.85 -11.58
C ASN A 34 -7.06 -7.76 -10.08
N PRO A 35 -6.08 -8.51 -9.55
CA PRO A 35 -5.75 -8.48 -8.13
C PRO A 35 -5.10 -7.15 -7.69
N PHE A 36 -4.61 -6.33 -8.62
CA PHE A 36 -3.95 -5.05 -8.37
C PHE A 36 -4.96 -3.90 -8.41
N ARG A 37 -5.46 -3.52 -7.25
CA ARG A 37 -6.52 -2.49 -7.10
C ARG A 37 -6.20 -1.39 -6.09
N LEU A 38 -5.13 -1.56 -5.30
CA LEU A 38 -4.80 -0.66 -4.20
C LEU A 38 -3.82 0.40 -4.66
N LYS A 39 -4.20 1.67 -4.56
CA LYS A 39 -3.26 2.80 -4.68
C LYS A 39 -2.30 2.81 -3.49
N PRO A 40 -1.10 3.42 -3.61
CA PRO A 40 -0.15 3.54 -2.49
C PRO A 40 -0.78 4.09 -1.20
N SER A 41 -1.65 5.10 -1.31
CA SER A 41 -2.35 5.68 -0.15
C SER A 41 -3.25 4.67 0.56
N ARG A 42 -3.92 3.80 -0.21
CA ARG A 42 -4.76 2.75 0.35
C ARG A 42 -3.93 1.67 1.04
N VAL A 43 -2.76 1.31 0.50
CA VAL A 43 -1.81 0.42 1.18
C VAL A 43 -1.41 1.01 2.53
N VAL A 44 -1.00 2.28 2.55
CA VAL A 44 -0.61 2.97 3.79
C VAL A 44 -1.73 2.96 4.82
N GLU A 45 -2.96 3.28 4.42
CA GLU A 45 -4.12 3.23 5.32
C GLU A 45 -4.36 1.83 5.89
N LEU A 46 -4.33 0.79 5.06
CA LEU A 46 -4.62 -0.57 5.51
C LEU A 46 -3.54 -1.10 6.45
N VAL A 47 -2.28 -0.83 6.16
CA VAL A 47 -1.16 -1.25 7.01
C VAL A 47 -1.15 -0.42 8.31
N SER A 48 -1.44 0.88 8.27
CA SER A 48 -1.41 1.74 9.46
C SER A 48 -2.47 1.37 10.51
N LYS A 49 -3.59 0.78 10.09
CA LYS A 49 -4.60 0.19 11.00
C LYS A 49 -4.03 -0.92 11.89
N LYS A 50 -2.98 -1.61 11.46
CA LYS A 50 -2.31 -2.67 12.25
C LYS A 50 -0.93 -2.25 12.76
N LEU A 51 -0.27 -1.30 12.08
CA LEU A 51 1.06 -0.76 12.41
C LEU A 51 1.00 0.78 12.43
N PRO A 52 0.66 1.43 13.55
CA PRO A 52 0.30 2.86 13.62
C PRO A 52 1.31 3.87 13.05
N ASN A 53 2.59 3.50 12.98
CA ASN A 53 3.66 4.37 12.47
C ASN A 53 3.95 4.16 10.97
N PHE A 54 3.16 3.32 10.28
CA PHE A 54 3.32 3.08 8.85
C PHE A 54 2.80 4.27 8.04
N ASN A 55 3.65 4.82 7.18
CA ASN A 55 3.39 6.05 6.42
C ASN A 55 3.95 5.96 4.99
N MET A 56 3.69 6.96 4.15
CA MET A 56 4.12 6.96 2.75
C MET A 56 5.65 6.87 2.56
N PRO A 57 6.49 7.57 3.35
CA PRO A 57 7.94 7.36 3.32
C PRO A 57 8.35 5.93 3.60
N LEU A 58 7.79 5.30 4.64
CA LEU A 58 8.09 3.90 4.96
C LEU A 58 7.61 2.95 3.86
N HIS A 59 6.39 3.16 3.32
CA HIS A 59 5.91 2.41 2.16
C HIS A 59 6.86 2.53 0.96
N THR A 60 7.43 3.72 0.74
CA THR A 60 8.41 3.96 -0.33
C THR A 60 9.68 3.13 -0.13
N LYS A 61 10.18 3.06 1.10
CA LYS A 61 11.30 2.18 1.45
C LYS A 61 10.93 0.72 1.26
N CYS A 62 9.75 0.29 1.73
CA CYS A 62 9.31 -1.09 1.61
C CYS A 62 9.29 -1.60 0.16
N TRP A 63 8.65 -0.88 -0.77
CA TRP A 63 8.60 -1.37 -2.16
C TRP A 63 9.98 -1.39 -2.81
N LYS A 64 10.90 -0.51 -2.40
CA LYS A 64 12.31 -0.50 -2.85
C LYS A 64 13.16 -1.59 -2.20
N TYR A 65 12.88 -1.94 -0.95
CA TYR A 65 13.62 -2.95 -0.19
C TYR A 65 13.28 -4.35 -0.68
N TYR A 66 12.00 -4.64 -0.79
CA TYR A 66 11.47 -5.94 -1.21
C TYR A 66 11.25 -6.04 -2.71
N GLU A 67 11.66 -5.01 -3.47
CA GLU A 67 11.55 -4.97 -4.93
C GLU A 67 10.14 -5.31 -5.44
N ALA A 68 9.11 -4.86 -4.71
CA ALA A 68 7.71 -5.15 -5.04
C ALA A 68 7.29 -4.62 -6.43
N ARG A 69 8.03 -3.62 -6.94
CA ARG A 69 7.94 -3.10 -8.30
C ARG A 69 9.29 -2.52 -8.75
N PRO A 70 9.50 -2.31 -10.07
CA PRO A 70 10.69 -1.65 -10.60
C PRO A 70 10.85 -0.23 -10.07
N ARG A 71 12.10 0.23 -9.99
CA ARG A 71 12.43 1.61 -9.61
C ARG A 71 12.03 2.62 -10.67
N GLU A 72 12.24 2.24 -11.93
CA GLU A 72 11.80 2.99 -13.09
C GLU A 72 10.39 2.59 -13.51
N ILE A 73 9.77 3.40 -14.36
CA ILE A 73 8.47 3.04 -14.94
C ILE A 73 8.66 1.92 -15.95
N ASP A 74 8.00 0.78 -15.69
CA ASP A 74 7.82 -0.30 -16.65
C ASP A 74 6.32 -0.53 -16.82
N ILE A 75 5.80 -0.07 -17.95
CA ILE A 75 4.36 -0.12 -18.27
C ILE A 75 3.83 -1.54 -18.45
N ASN A 76 4.72 -2.52 -18.68
CA ASN A 76 4.36 -3.93 -18.86
C ASN A 76 4.56 -4.76 -17.58
N TYR A 77 5.00 -4.13 -16.48
CA TYR A 77 5.31 -4.84 -15.24
C TYR A 77 4.06 -5.44 -14.60
N LYS A 78 4.16 -6.73 -14.28
CA LYS A 78 3.18 -7.49 -13.50
C LYS A 78 3.93 -8.47 -12.58
N GLY A 79 4.02 -8.13 -11.30
CA GLY A 79 4.62 -8.97 -10.26
C GLY A 79 3.57 -9.50 -9.28
N ASP A 80 4.00 -10.17 -8.21
CA ASP A 80 3.08 -10.77 -7.22
C ASP A 80 2.41 -9.72 -6.32
N TYR A 81 3.10 -8.60 -6.09
CA TYR A 81 2.67 -7.55 -5.17
C TYR A 81 2.14 -6.30 -5.87
N ALA A 82 2.59 -6.01 -7.09
CA ALA A 82 2.19 -4.82 -7.82
C ALA A 82 2.17 -5.06 -9.34
N SER A 83 1.40 -4.22 -10.05
CA SER A 83 1.37 -4.15 -11.51
C SER A 83 1.26 -2.70 -11.94
N TYR A 84 1.88 -2.35 -13.07
CA TYR A 84 1.55 -1.10 -13.74
C TYR A 84 0.13 -1.19 -14.30
N MET A 85 -0.62 -0.10 -14.16
CA MET A 85 -2.01 0.00 -14.58
C MET A 85 -2.17 1.22 -15.47
N GLU A 86 -2.30 0.99 -16.78
CA GLU A 86 -2.39 2.05 -17.80
C GLU A 86 -3.53 3.03 -17.51
N GLY A 87 -4.72 2.54 -17.11
CA GLY A 87 -5.86 3.41 -16.76
C GLY A 87 -5.68 4.23 -15.48
N PHE A 88 -4.67 3.94 -14.66
CA PHE A 88 -4.29 4.73 -13.48
C PHE A 88 -2.99 5.53 -13.71
N ASP A 89 -2.24 5.22 -14.76
CA ASP A 89 -0.90 5.76 -15.04
C ASP A 89 0.06 5.59 -13.86
N GLY A 90 0.08 4.37 -13.31
CA GLY A 90 0.93 4.07 -12.16
C GLY A 90 0.77 2.65 -11.65
N TYR A 91 1.52 2.35 -10.59
CA TYR A 91 1.49 1.02 -9.99
C TYR A 91 0.35 0.88 -8.97
N LEU A 92 -0.47 -0.14 -9.16
CA LEU A 92 -1.43 -0.61 -8.15
C LEU A 92 -0.88 -1.86 -7.47
N TYR A 93 -1.31 -2.06 -6.22
CA TYR A 93 -0.87 -3.13 -5.36
C TYR A 93 -1.99 -4.13 -5.09
N SER A 94 -1.60 -5.36 -4.78
CA SER A 94 -2.51 -6.42 -4.37
C SER A 94 -2.73 -6.41 -2.85
N MET A 95 -3.78 -7.08 -2.40
CA MET A 95 -4.00 -7.31 -0.97
C MET A 95 -2.90 -8.20 -0.36
N SER A 96 -2.26 -9.05 -1.17
CA SER A 96 -1.11 -9.87 -0.73
C SER A 96 0.07 -9.00 -0.28
N TRP A 97 0.29 -7.84 -0.93
CA TRP A 97 1.31 -6.89 -0.50
C TRP A 97 1.03 -6.30 0.89
N VAL A 98 -0.22 -5.96 1.16
CA VAL A 98 -0.65 -5.45 2.48
C VAL A 98 -0.40 -6.50 3.57
N LYS A 99 -0.80 -7.76 3.32
CA LYS A 99 -0.60 -8.86 4.27
C LYS A 99 0.88 -9.10 4.54
N PHE A 100 1.69 -9.19 3.48
CA PHE A 100 3.13 -9.33 3.58
C PHE A 100 3.76 -8.25 4.46
N LEU A 101 3.43 -6.97 4.23
CA LEU A 101 3.96 -5.87 5.04
C LEU A 101 3.57 -5.95 6.52
N ILE A 102 2.33 -6.35 6.81
CA ILE A 102 1.85 -6.49 8.19
C ILE A 102 2.56 -7.64 8.91
N GLU A 103 2.87 -8.72 8.21
CA GLU A 103 3.60 -9.87 8.77
C GLU A 103 5.08 -9.55 8.96
N GLU A 104 5.73 -9.03 7.92
CA GLU A 104 7.17 -8.79 7.87
C GLU A 104 7.61 -7.68 8.84
N LEU A 105 6.86 -6.57 8.92
CA LEU A 105 7.26 -5.40 9.72
C LEU A 105 6.87 -5.51 11.20
N ARG A 106 6.29 -6.63 11.63
CA ARG A 106 6.18 -6.97 13.06
C ARG A 106 7.55 -7.34 13.63
N ASP A 107 8.45 -7.84 12.80
CA ASP A 107 9.84 -8.02 13.18
C ASP A 107 10.55 -6.65 13.22
N VAL A 108 10.96 -6.25 14.42
CA VAL A 108 11.64 -4.97 14.66
C VAL A 108 12.96 -4.90 13.89
N THR A 109 13.67 -6.02 13.75
CA THR A 109 14.92 -6.07 12.98
C THR A 109 14.64 -5.77 11.51
N LYS A 110 13.60 -6.39 10.93
CA LYS A 110 13.18 -6.10 9.54
C LYS A 110 12.74 -4.66 9.34
N LEU A 111 11.99 -4.11 10.29
CA LEU A 111 11.57 -2.72 10.24
C LEU A 111 12.77 -1.76 10.22
N GLU A 112 13.78 -2.01 11.05
CA GLU A 112 14.99 -1.18 11.08
C GLU A 112 15.85 -1.36 9.81
N GLU A 113 15.99 -2.57 9.27
CA GLU A 113 16.66 -2.83 7.99
C GLU A 113 16.03 -2.00 6.85
N VAL A 114 14.69 -2.02 6.75
CA VAL A 114 13.95 -1.24 5.75
C VAL A 114 14.16 0.26 5.97
N LYS A 115 14.14 0.73 7.22
CA LYS A 115 14.36 2.16 7.52
C LYS A 115 15.77 2.63 7.17
N MET A 116 16.78 1.76 7.28
CA MET A 116 18.17 2.09 6.97
C MET A 116 18.49 2.04 5.47
N GLN A 117 17.60 1.48 4.65
CA GLN A 117 17.81 1.42 3.21
C GLN A 117 17.88 2.82 2.58
N ALA A 118 18.93 3.04 1.78
CA ALA A 118 19.05 4.22 0.94
C ALA A 118 18.04 4.17 -0.21
N ILE A 119 17.38 5.30 -0.46
CA ILE A 119 16.30 5.46 -1.44
C ILE A 119 16.87 5.92 -2.78
#